data_AF-A0A2G2Y6U1-F1
#
_entry.id   AF-A0A2G2Y6U1-F1
#
_cell.length_a   1.000
_cell.length_b   1.000
_cell.length_c   1.000
_cell.angle_alpha   90.00
_cell.angle_beta   90.00
_cell.angle_gamma   90.00
#
_symmetry.space_group_name_H-M   'P 1'
#
loop_
_entity.id
_entity.type
_entity.pdbx_description
1 polymer ?
#
loop_
_entity_poly.entity_id
_entity_poly.type
_entity_poly.pdbx_seq_one_letter_code
_entity_poly.pdbx_strand_id
1 'polypeptide(L)'
;MVSTCNLQLYEGKPLVEPKLYIRIIGALQYPCLTHPDLAFAVNKLGQFLSAPTTTHWIACKRVLRYVKANLHQGLFITHSTSSQLQAFCDADWAGNQNDRRSTGGFAVYIGWNLISWYLDEI
;
A
#
# COMPACT_ATOMS: atom_id res chain seq x y z
N MET A 1 14.75 3.04 4.95
CA MET A 1 14.18 3.55 6.22
C MET A 1 12.68 3.72 6.02
N VAL A 2 11.91 2.67 6.34
CA VAL A 2 10.44 2.73 6.26
C VAL A 2 9.98 3.45 7.53
N SER A 3 9.65 4.74 7.40
CA SER A 3 8.98 5.46 8.47
C SER A 3 7.54 4.96 8.49
N THR A 4 7.27 3.92 9.28
CA THR A 4 5.92 3.42 9.53
C THR A 4 5.13 4.55 10.17
N CYS A 5 4.30 5.24 9.39
CA CYS A 5 3.30 6.15 9.94
C CYS A 5 2.34 5.28 10.75
N ASN A 6 2.47 5.37 12.07
CA ASN A 6 1.70 4.60 13.03
C ASN A 6 0.23 5.03 12.93
N LEU A 7 -0.60 4.25 12.23
CA LEU A 7 -2.04 4.48 12.13
C LEU A 7 -2.73 3.53 13.12
N GLN A 8 -3.31 4.10 14.17
CA GLN A 8 -4.00 3.35 15.22
C GLN A 8 -5.52 3.36 15.03
N LEU A 9 -6.17 2.25 15.39
CA LEU A 9 -7.63 2.04 15.30
C LEU A 9 -8.45 3.13 15.99
N TYR A 10 -7.97 3.68 17.11
CA TYR A 10 -8.73 4.59 17.97
C TYR A 10 -8.21 6.03 17.98
N GLU A 11 -7.30 6.38 17.07
CA GLU A 11 -6.77 7.74 17.02
C GLU A 11 -7.62 8.66 16.14
N GLY A 12 -8.02 9.81 16.69
CA GLY A 12 -8.72 10.86 15.97
C GLY A 12 -10.24 10.85 16.14
N LYS A 13 -10.90 11.83 15.52
CA LYS A 13 -12.36 11.96 15.56
C LYS A 13 -12.98 11.16 14.39
N PRO A 14 -14.14 10.52 14.56
CA PRO A 14 -14.86 9.90 13.45
C PRO A 14 -15.08 10.90 12.30
N LEU A 15 -14.95 10.44 11.07
CA LEU A 15 -15.21 11.29 9.91
C LEU A 15 -16.70 11.61 9.76
N VAL A 16 -16.99 12.86 9.41
CA VAL A 16 -18.37 13.33 9.10
C VAL A 16 -18.91 12.61 7.85
N GLU A 17 -18.05 12.34 6.87
CA GLU A 17 -18.42 11.65 5.63
C GLU A 17 -17.53 10.41 5.35
N PRO A 18 -17.80 9.27 5.99
CA PRO A 18 -17.03 8.03 5.77
C PRO A 18 -17.10 7.51 4.33
N LYS A 19 -18.21 7.77 3.63
CA LYS A 19 -18.42 7.29 2.24
C LYS A 19 -17.38 7.85 1.27
N LEU A 20 -16.97 9.10 1.45
CA LEU A 20 -15.96 9.72 0.59
C LEU A 20 -14.60 9.02 0.75
N TYR A 21 -14.22 8.72 2.00
CA TYR A 21 -13.01 7.96 2.32
C TYR A 21 -13.02 6.60 1.62
N ILE A 22 -14.09 5.82 1.80
CA ILE A 22 -14.23 4.48 1.21
C ILE A 22 -14.11 4.53 -0.31
N ARG A 23 -14.79 5.49 -0.95
CA ARG A 23 -14.73 5.64 -2.42
C ARG A 23 -13.32 5.96 -2.92
N ILE A 24 -12.58 6.79 -2.19
CA ILE A 24 -11.21 7.15 -2.55
C ILE A 24 -10.26 5.96 -2.38
N ILE A 25 -10.36 5.23 -1.27
CA ILE A 25 -9.54 4.03 -1.05
C ILE A 25 -9.81 2.99 -2.15
N GLY A 26 -11.08 2.77 -2.50
CA GLY A 26 -11.44 1.90 -3.62
C GLY A 26 -10.82 2.36 -4.95
N ALA A 27 -10.84 3.67 -5.24
CA ALA A 27 -10.21 4.22 -6.44
C ALA A 27 -8.67 4.08 -6.41
N LEU A 28 -8.04 4.17 -5.23
CA LEU A 28 -6.60 4.01 -5.05
C LEU A 28 -6.12 2.57 -5.26
N GLN A 29 -7.01 1.58 -5.23
CA GLN A 29 -6.60 0.20 -5.53
C GLN A 29 -6.21 -0.03 -6.98
N TYR A 30 -6.68 0.80 -7.92
CA TYR A 30 -6.30 0.68 -9.32
C TYR A 30 -4.84 1.12 -9.55
N PRO A 31 -4.38 2.30 -9.08
CA PRO A 31 -2.97 2.69 -9.11
C PRO A 31 -2.00 1.67 -8.51
N CYS A 32 -2.40 0.92 -7.47
CA CYS A 32 -1.55 -0.12 -6.86
C CYS A 32 -1.10 -1.21 -7.86
N LEU A 33 -1.81 -1.40 -8.97
CA LEU A 33 -1.45 -2.34 -10.05
C LEU A 33 -0.24 -1.88 -10.87
N THR A 34 0.10 -0.59 -10.86
CA THR A 34 1.26 -0.05 -11.59
C THR A 34 2.30 0.57 -10.66
N HIS A 35 1.94 0.73 -9.38
CA HIS A 35 2.72 1.39 -8.33
C HIS A 35 2.83 0.47 -7.11
N PRO A 36 3.76 -0.50 -7.11
CA PRO A 36 3.93 -1.44 -5.99
C PRO A 36 4.29 -0.74 -4.68
N ASP A 37 4.88 0.45 -4.75
CA ASP A 37 5.19 1.33 -3.63
C ASP A 37 3.94 1.87 -2.89
N LEU A 38 2.79 1.95 -3.56
CA LEU A 38 1.52 2.38 -2.96
C LEU A 38 0.77 1.25 -2.25
N ALA A 39 1.00 0.00 -2.65
CA ALA A 39 0.16 -1.14 -2.26
C ALA A 39 -0.01 -1.25 -0.74
N PHE A 40 1.09 -1.16 0.02
CA PHE A 40 1.05 -1.25 1.47
C PHE A 40 0.25 -0.11 2.11
N ALA A 41 0.49 1.14 1.69
CA ALA A 41 -0.20 2.30 2.27
C ALA A 41 -1.71 2.26 2.02
N VAL A 42 -2.12 1.85 0.81
CA VAL A 42 -3.54 1.74 0.45
C VAL A 42 -4.20 0.57 1.18
N ASN A 43 -3.55 -0.61 1.25
CA ASN A 43 -4.05 -1.75 2.00
C ASN A 43 -4.20 -1.43 3.50
N LYS A 44 -3.21 -0.75 4.09
CA LYS A 44 -3.28 -0.33 5.50
C LYS A 44 -4.44 0.62 5.75
N LEU A 45 -4.67 1.60 4.86
CA LEU A 45 -5.83 2.48 4.95
C LEU A 45 -7.16 1.72 4.75
N GLY A 46 -7.15 0.67 3.93
CA GLY A 46 -8.27 -0.25 3.73
C GLY A 46 -8.72 -0.99 4.99
N GLN A 47 -7.83 -1.21 5.96
CA GLN A 47 -8.20 -1.82 7.25
C GLN A 47 -9.21 -0.97 8.05
N PHE A 48 -9.26 0.34 7.80
CA PHE A 48 -10.09 1.30 8.54
C PHE A 48 -11.38 1.72 7.80
N LEU A 49 -11.85 0.94 6.82
CA LEU A 49 -13.05 1.27 6.04
C LEU A 49 -14.34 1.27 6.87
N SER A 50 -14.41 0.48 7.94
CA SER A 50 -15.59 0.38 8.80
C SER A 50 -15.82 1.62 9.66
N ALA A 51 -14.75 2.23 10.17
CA ALA A 51 -14.79 3.39 11.05
C ALA A 51 -13.59 4.33 10.81
N PRO A 52 -13.58 5.07 9.68
CA PRO A 52 -12.47 5.96 9.37
C PRO A 52 -12.49 7.22 10.24
N THR A 53 -11.31 7.70 10.61
CA THR A 53 -11.11 8.85 11.50
C THR A 53 -10.38 9.99 10.78
N THR A 54 -10.28 11.15 11.42
CA THR A 54 -9.54 12.31 10.89
C THR A 54 -8.07 12.02 10.63
N THR A 55 -7.43 11.14 11.41
CA THR A 55 -6.03 10.73 11.20
C THR A 55 -5.90 9.86 9.95
N HIS A 56 -6.80 8.88 9.77
CA HIS A 56 -6.90 8.07 8.55
C HIS A 56 -7.11 8.95 7.31
N TRP A 57 -7.95 9.99 7.42
CA TRP A 57 -8.16 10.94 6.33
C TRP A 57 -6.92 11.77 5.99
N ILE A 58 -6.15 12.22 6.99
CA ILE A 58 -4.90 12.94 6.76
C ILE A 58 -3.90 12.04 6.04
N ALA A 59 -3.79 10.77 6.44
CA ALA A 59 -2.94 9.79 5.77
C ALA A 59 -3.39 9.50 4.33
N CYS A 60 -4.68 9.30 4.10
CA CYS A 60 -5.24 9.18 2.75
C CYS A 60 -4.90 10.39 1.86
N LYS A 61 -5.03 11.61 2.37
CA LYS A 61 -4.61 12.83 1.65
C LYS A 61 -3.10 12.88 1.38
N ARG A 62 -2.25 12.28 2.23
CA ARG A 62 -0.80 12.17 1.94
C ARG A 62 -0.55 11.24 0.77
N VAL A 63 -1.22 10.08 0.73
CA VAL A 63 -1.14 9.14 -0.39
C VAL A 63 -1.59 9.82 -1.69
N LEU A 64 -2.73 10.54 -1.67
CA LEU A 64 -3.20 11.27 -2.86
C LEU A 64 -2.20 12.34 -3.34
N ARG A 65 -1.53 13.05 -2.42
CA ARG A 65 -0.48 14.02 -2.79
C ARG A 65 0.73 13.34 -3.42
N TYR A 66 1.13 12.18 -2.91
CA TYR A 66 2.22 11.39 -3.48
C TYR A 66 1.87 10.92 -4.90
N VAL A 67 0.67 10.35 -5.10
CA VAL A 67 0.19 9.94 -6.43
C VAL A 67 0.21 11.12 -7.40
N LYS A 68 -0.28 12.30 -6.97
CA LYS A 68 -0.28 13.50 -7.80
C LYS A 68 1.13 13.96 -8.18
N ALA A 69 2.11 13.81 -7.29
CA ALA A 69 3.49 14.19 -7.56
C ALA A 69 4.19 13.20 -8.53
N ASN A 70 3.78 11.93 -8.53
CA ASN A 70 4.46 10.85 -9.26
C ASN A 70 3.61 10.24 -10.38
N LEU A 71 2.77 11.03 -11.05
CA LEU A 71 1.87 10.55 -12.12
C LEU A 71 2.58 9.91 -13.33
N HIS A 72 3.86 10.25 -13.54
CA HIS A 72 4.66 9.77 -14.66
C HIS A 72 5.56 8.58 -14.30
N GLN A 73 5.59 8.19 -13.03
CA GLN A 73 6.30 7.00 -12.58
C GLN A 73 5.36 5.81 -12.64
N GLY A 74 5.91 4.60 -12.71
CA GLY A 74 5.11 3.38 -12.80
C GLY A 74 5.95 2.23 -13.33
N LEU A 75 5.37 1.04 -13.29
CA LEU A 75 6.00 -0.17 -13.82
C LEU A 75 6.15 -0.11 -15.34
N PHE A 76 7.40 -0.17 -15.80
CA PHE A 76 7.74 -0.30 -17.21
C PHE A 76 8.12 -1.74 -17.51
N ILE A 77 7.31 -2.41 -18.32
CA ILE A 77 7.65 -3.74 -18.84
C ILE A 77 8.44 -3.53 -20.14
N THR A 78 9.65 -4.05 -20.17
CA THR A 78 10.56 -3.98 -21.31
C THR A 78 10.86 -5.38 -21.84
N HIS A 79 11.24 -5.47 -23.11
CA HIS A 79 11.68 -6.73 -23.66
C HIS A 79 12.96 -7.19 -22.94
N SER A 80 12.88 -8.34 -22.27
CA SER A 80 14.03 -8.99 -21.63
C SER A 80 14.48 -10.16 -22.50
N THR A 81 15.79 -10.24 -22.75
CA THR A 81 16.40 -11.40 -23.43
C THR A 81 16.43 -12.66 -22.55
N SER A 82 16.29 -12.47 -21.24
CA SER A 82 16.20 -13.55 -20.25
C SER A 82 14.76 -13.75 -19.79
N SER A 83 14.31 -14.99 -19.79
CA SER A 83 13.02 -15.43 -19.22
C SER A 83 13.18 -16.06 -17.84
N GLN A 84 14.28 -15.75 -17.13
CA GLN A 84 14.51 -16.30 -15.80
C GLN A 84 13.46 -15.79 -14.82
N LEU A 85 12.78 -16.72 -14.14
CA LEU A 85 11.88 -16.42 -13.04
C LEU A 85 12.70 -16.22 -11.75
N GLN A 86 12.58 -15.06 -11.12
CA GLN A 86 13.20 -14.74 -9.84
C GLN A 86 12.12 -14.31 -8.86
N ALA A 87 12.17 -14.82 -7.62
CA ALA A 87 11.23 -14.45 -6.58
C ALA A 87 12.00 -14.06 -5.32
N PHE A 88 11.62 -12.92 -4.75
CA PHE A 88 12.13 -12.42 -3.48
C PHE A 88 10.98 -12.42 -2.49
N CYS A 89 11.26 -12.83 -1.26
CA CYS A 89 10.32 -12.73 -0.14
C CYS A 89 11.02 -12.08 1.05
N ASP A 90 10.26 -11.31 1.82
CA ASP A 90 10.71 -10.70 3.05
C ASP A 90 9.57 -10.72 4.07
N ALA A 91 9.92 -10.78 5.36
CA ALA A 91 8.95 -10.77 6.44
C ALA A 91 9.52 -10.06 7.68
N ASP A 92 8.71 -9.17 8.25
CA ASP A 92 8.96 -8.51 9.53
C ASP A 92 8.09 -9.14 10.61
N TRP A 93 8.63 -9.29 11.82
CA TRP A 93 7.95 -9.92 12.95
C TRP A 93 7.31 -8.88 13.86
N ALA A 94 5.99 -9.00 14.05
CA ALA A 94 5.21 -8.23 15.02
C ALA A 94 5.36 -6.70 14.91
N GLY A 95 5.58 -6.21 13.69
CA GLY A 95 5.73 -4.79 13.38
C GLY A 95 4.46 -3.96 13.55
N ASN A 96 3.27 -4.58 13.49
CA ASN A 96 2.01 -3.89 13.76
C ASN A 96 1.79 -3.71 15.27
N GLN A 97 1.70 -2.48 15.76
CA GLN A 97 1.51 -2.20 17.18
C GLN A 97 0.10 -2.50 17.71
N ASN A 98 -0.93 -2.49 16.85
CA ASN A 98 -2.30 -2.75 17.26
C ASN A 98 -2.51 -4.24 17.52
N ASP A 99 -2.13 -5.09 16.54
CA ASP A 99 -2.48 -6.51 16.55
C ASP A 99 -1.26 -7.43 16.65
N ARG A 100 -0.03 -6.88 16.70
CA ARG A 100 1.25 -7.63 16.69
C ARG A 100 1.38 -8.60 15.51
N ARG A 101 0.65 -8.35 14.43
CA ARG A 101 0.76 -9.08 13.18
C ARG A 101 2.10 -8.82 12.51
N SER A 102 2.61 -9.86 11.87
CA SER A 102 3.81 -9.78 11.06
C SER A 102 3.47 -9.08 9.74
N THR A 103 4.45 -8.50 9.06
CA THR A 103 4.25 -7.96 7.71
C THR A 103 5.06 -8.82 6.77
N GLY A 104 4.41 -9.41 5.77
CA GLY A 104 5.08 -10.20 4.75
C GLY A 104 4.97 -9.55 3.39
N GLY A 105 5.96 -9.79 2.55
CA GLY A 105 5.93 -9.34 1.18
C GLY A 105 6.67 -10.27 0.25
N PHE A 106 6.28 -10.23 -1.02
CA PHE A 106 7.03 -10.87 -2.09
C PHE A 106 7.05 -10.00 -3.34
N ALA A 107 8.05 -10.24 -4.18
CA ALA A 107 8.18 -9.66 -5.50
C ALA A 107 8.69 -10.72 -6.47
N VAL A 108 7.97 -10.93 -7.55
CA VAL A 108 8.26 -11.92 -8.60
C VAL A 108 8.61 -11.20 -9.89
N TYR A 109 9.75 -11.55 -10.45
CA TYR A 109 10.31 -10.99 -11.67
C TYR A 109 10.43 -12.07 -12.75
N ILE A 110 10.18 -11.69 -14.00
CA ILE A 110 10.60 -12.44 -15.19
C ILE A 110 11.65 -11.59 -15.93
N GLY A 111 12.88 -12.10 -15.96
CA GLY A 111 14.01 -11.30 -16.42
C GLY A 111 14.17 -10.07 -15.54
N TRP A 112 14.05 -8.88 -16.13
CA TRP A 112 14.13 -7.60 -15.40
C TRP A 112 12.76 -6.99 -15.10
N ASN A 113 11.68 -7.67 -15.46
CA ASN A 113 10.32 -7.15 -15.32
C ASN A 113 9.66 -7.68 -14.05
N LEU A 114 9.21 -6.78 -13.18
CA LEU A 114 8.34 -7.14 -12.07
C LEU A 114 6.95 -7.49 -12.60
N ILE A 115 6.50 -8.71 -12.35
CA ILE A 115 5.21 -9.23 -12.86
C ILE A 115 4.17 -9.41 -11.76
N SER A 116 4.60 -9.61 -10.52
CA SER A 116 3.71 -9.80 -9.38
C SER A 116 4.39 -9.37 -8.10
N TRP A 117 3.64 -8.76 -7.20
CA TRP A 117 4.10 -8.34 -5.88
C TRP A 117 2.95 -8.39 -4.90
N TYR A 118 3.32 -8.47 -3.63
CA TYR A 118 2.41 -8.37 -2.51
C TYR A 118 3.18 -7.79 -1.33
N LEU A 119 2.53 -6.94 -0.56
CA LEU A 119 3.07 -6.43 0.69
C LEU A 119 1.88 -6.15 1.61
N ASP A 120 1.69 -6.99 2.61
CA ASP A 120 0.60 -6.84 3.56
C ASP A 120 0.90 -7.54 4.89
N GLU A 121 0.05 -7.28 5.88
CA GLU A 121 0.11 -7.93 7.18
C GLU A 121 -0.36 -9.38 7.11
N ILE A 122 0.38 -10.28 7.77
CA ILE A 122 0.11 -11.73 7.92
C ILE A 122 -0.32 -12.02 9.36
#